data_AF-A0AAU6D4Z3-F1
#
_entry.id   AF-A0AAU6D4Z3-F1
#
_cell.length_a   1.000
_cell.length_b   1.000
_cell.length_c   1.000
_cell.angle_alpha   90.00
_cell.angle_beta   90.00
_cell.angle_gamma   90.00
#
_symmetry.space_group_name_H-M   'P 1'
#
loop_
_entity.id
_entity.type
_entity.pdbx_description
1 polymer ?
#
loop_
_entity_poly.entity_id
_entity_poly.type
_entity_poly.pdbx_seq_one_letter_code
_entity_poly.pdbx_strand_id
1 'polypeptide(L)'
;MLTDGTMPEYLYARTNGVVGLLERLIEDGCTEAITSGTERLTGPLLDSLSLTLADAAGRDAHAGEIPAVPARTRRRRNGASDDHGPTPATA
;
A
#
# COMPACT_ATOMS: atom_id res chain seq x y z
N MET A 1 -13.27 -9.15 16.02
CA MET A 1 -12.00 -9.88 15.79
C MET A 1 -11.68 -9.87 14.31
N LEU A 2 -10.47 -10.32 13.91
CA LEU A 2 -10.00 -10.33 12.51
C LEU A 2 -10.93 -11.07 11.53
N THR A 3 -11.69 -12.04 12.02
CA THR A 3 -12.61 -12.87 11.23
C THR A 3 -14.05 -12.41 11.31
N ASP A 4 -14.36 -11.39 12.11
CA ASP A 4 -15.74 -10.98 12.34
C ASP A 4 -16.16 -9.85 11.40
N GLY A 5 -17.44 -9.87 11.02
CA GLY A 5 -18.06 -8.78 10.27
C GLY A 5 -17.32 -8.51 8.96
N THR A 6 -16.99 -7.24 8.72
CA THR A 6 -16.33 -6.77 7.49
C THR A 6 -14.81 -6.65 7.64
N MET A 7 -14.22 -7.28 8.65
CA MET A 7 -12.77 -7.21 8.87
C MET A 7 -11.95 -7.82 7.73
N PRO A 8 -12.32 -8.96 7.13
CA PRO A 8 -11.58 -9.49 5.97
C PRO A 8 -11.52 -8.49 4.80
N GLU A 9 -12.65 -7.84 4.47
CA GLU A 9 -12.73 -6.83 3.41
C GLU A 9 -11.94 -5.56 3.77
N TYR A 10 -12.01 -5.13 5.04
CA TYR A 10 -11.20 -4.03 5.56
C TYR A 10 -9.70 -4.30 5.38
N LEU A 11 -9.23 -5.49 5.78
CA LEU A 11 -7.82 -5.87 5.70
C LEU A 11 -7.37 -5.92 4.24
N TYR A 12 -8.19 -6.47 3.35
CA TYR A 12 -7.91 -6.48 1.91
C TYR A 12 -7.81 -5.05 1.36
N ALA A 13 -8.78 -4.19 1.65
CA ALA A 13 -8.81 -2.81 1.16
C ALA A 13 -7.65 -1.97 1.69
N ARG A 14 -7.32 -2.11 2.99
CA ARG A 14 -6.27 -1.33 3.67
C ARG A 14 -4.87 -1.70 3.17
N THR A 15 -4.68 -2.93 2.73
CA THR A 15 -3.39 -3.48 2.27
C THR A 15 -3.31 -3.62 0.75
N ASN A 16 -4.40 -3.34 0.03
CA ASN A 16 -4.57 -3.65 -1.40
C ASN A 16 -4.23 -5.12 -1.74
N GLY A 17 -4.51 -6.04 -0.80
CA GLY A 17 -4.20 -7.46 -0.92
C GLY A 17 -2.70 -7.82 -0.88
N VAL A 18 -1.81 -6.88 -0.56
CA VAL A 18 -0.37 -7.14 -0.46
C VAL A 18 -0.08 -7.83 0.88
N VAL A 19 0.36 -9.08 0.83
CA VAL A 19 0.60 -9.92 2.02
C VAL A 19 1.60 -9.28 2.99
N GLY A 20 2.73 -8.78 2.50
CA GLY A 20 3.71 -8.11 3.37
C GLY A 20 3.23 -6.78 3.99
N LEU A 21 2.16 -6.17 3.47
CA LEU A 21 1.51 -5.02 4.14
C LEU A 21 0.52 -5.50 5.19
N LEU A 22 -0.18 -6.60 4.93
CA LEU A 22 -1.08 -7.23 5.88
C LEU A 22 -0.32 -7.70 7.12
N GLU A 23 0.75 -8.46 6.95
CA GLU A 23 1.58 -8.96 8.05
C GLU A 23 2.06 -7.81 8.93
N ARG A 24 2.54 -6.73 8.31
CA ARG A 24 3.00 -5.55 9.04
C ARG A 24 1.89 -4.86 9.83
N LEU A 25 0.73 -4.67 9.21
CA LEU A 25 -0.43 -4.06 9.87
C LEU A 25 -0.86 -4.89 11.09
N ILE A 26 -0.85 -6.22 10.96
CA ILE A 26 -1.21 -7.13 12.04
C ILE A 26 -0.15 -7.11 13.16
N GLU A 27 1.14 -7.07 12.82
CA GLU A 27 2.24 -7.00 13.79
C GLU A 27 2.17 -5.70 14.62
N ASP A 28 2.09 -4.55 13.95
CA ASP A 28 1.98 -3.24 14.60
C ASP A 28 0.69 -3.16 15.42
N GLY A 29 -0.42 -3.69 14.88
CA GLY A 29 -1.71 -3.76 15.58
C GLY A 29 -1.67 -4.62 16.83
N CYS A 30 -1.03 -5.78 16.78
CA CYS A 30 -0.88 -6.65 17.94
C CYS A 30 -0.03 -5.98 19.01
N THR A 31 1.07 -5.33 18.61
CA THR A 31 1.93 -4.58 19.53
C THR A 31 1.13 -3.51 20.27
N GLU A 32 0.40 -2.67 19.55
CA GLU A 32 -0.42 -1.61 20.15
C GLU A 32 -1.56 -2.16 21.02
N ALA A 33 -2.24 -3.22 20.57
CA ALA A 33 -3.32 -3.83 21.33
C ALA A 33 -2.84 -4.42 22.67
N ILE A 34 -1.62 -4.97 22.70
CA ILE A 34 -0.97 -5.47 23.92
C ILE A 34 -0.55 -4.29 24.81
N THR A 35 0.16 -3.30 24.25
CA THR A 35 0.64 -2.13 25.01
C THR A 35 -0.50 -1.34 25.65
N SER A 36 -1.62 -1.19 24.95
CA SER A 36 -2.81 -0.51 25.47
C SER A 36 -3.67 -1.36 26.40
N GLY A 37 -3.41 -2.67 26.51
CA GLY A 37 -4.23 -3.63 27.26
C GLY A 37 -5.60 -3.93 26.63
N THR A 38 -5.85 -3.46 25.40
CA THR A 38 -7.11 -3.71 24.70
C THR A 38 -7.24 -5.17 24.26
N GLU A 39 -6.11 -5.80 23.94
CA GLU A 39 -5.99 -7.21 23.52
C GLU A 39 -6.95 -7.62 22.38
N ARG A 40 -7.37 -6.65 21.57
CA ARG A 40 -8.30 -6.82 20.45
C ARG A 40 -7.91 -5.96 19.27
N LEU A 41 -7.80 -6.59 18.11
CA LEU A 41 -7.66 -5.90 16.83
C LEU A 41 -9.03 -5.43 16.36
N THR A 42 -9.16 -4.10 16.21
CA THR A 42 -10.37 -3.43 15.76
C THR A 42 -10.03 -2.51 14.60
N GLY A 43 -11.00 -2.25 13.71
CA GLY A 43 -10.83 -1.27 12.62
C GLY A 43 -10.26 0.07 13.10
N PRO A 44 -10.84 0.70 14.15
CA PRO A 44 -10.33 1.96 14.68
C PRO A 44 -8.87 1.90 15.18
N LEU A 45 -8.45 0.79 15.80
CA LEU A 45 -7.06 0.60 16.21
C LEU A 45 -6.13 0.45 14.99
N LEU A 46 -6.57 -0.25 13.95
CA LEU A 46 -5.76 -0.42 12.74
C LEU A 46 -5.73 0.85 11.87
N ASP A 47 -6.76 1.70 11.95
CA ASP A 47 -6.82 2.99 11.25
C ASP A 47 -5.85 4.02 11.84
N SER A 48 -5.51 3.92 13.13
CA SER A 48 -4.52 4.81 13.76
C SER A 48 -3.07 4.48 13.36
N LEU A 49 -2.84 3.29 12.79
CA LEU A 49 -1.50 2.83 12.42
C LEU A 49 -1.10 3.31 11.02
N SER A 50 0.15 3.76 10.93
CA SER A 50 0.74 4.22 9.68
C SER A 50 1.33 3.06 8.88
N LEU A 51 0.67 2.68 7.80
CA LEU A 51 1.19 1.70 6.84
C LEU A 51 2.29 2.30 5.97
N THR A 52 3.55 2.03 6.32
CA THR A 52 4.70 2.51 5.55
C THR A 52 5.63 1.34 5.22
N LEU A 53 6.05 1.24 3.95
CA LEU A 53 7.04 0.25 3.46
C LEU A 53 8.50 0.67 3.70
N ALA A 54 8.73 1.85 4.26
CA ALA A 54 10.04 2.48 4.34
C ALA A 54 11.00 1.76 5.30
N ASP A 55 10.46 0.96 6.23
CA ASP A 55 11.24 0.20 7.20
C ASP A 55 11.21 -1.31 6.91
N ALA A 56 11.43 -1.68 5.63
CA ALA A 56 11.51 -3.06 5.18
C ALA A 56 12.84 -3.77 5.53
N ALA A 57 13.58 -3.28 6.53
CA ALA A 57 14.83 -3.88 6.98
C ALA A 57 14.54 -5.24 7.63
N GLY A 58 14.58 -6.31 6.83
CA GLY A 58 14.31 -7.69 7.26
C GLY A 58 13.34 -8.47 6.38
N ARG A 59 12.75 -7.87 5.33
CA ARG A 59 11.80 -8.54 4.45
C ARG A 59 12.47 -9.33 3.33
N ASP A 60 11.94 -10.52 3.05
CA ASP A 60 12.42 -11.36 1.95
C ASP A 60 11.72 -10.97 0.63
N ALA A 61 12.50 -10.40 -0.29
CA ALA A 61 12.02 -10.02 -1.62
C ALA A 61 11.53 -11.21 -2.45
N HIS A 62 11.99 -12.44 -2.16
CA HIS A 62 11.63 -13.65 -2.89
C HIS A 62 10.36 -14.33 -2.34
N ALA A 63 9.93 -13.99 -1.13
CA ALA A 63 8.68 -14.48 -0.53
C ALA A 63 7.43 -13.70 -1.00
N GLY A 64 7.62 -12.62 -1.78
CA GLY A 64 6.52 -11.74 -2.20
C GLY A 64 6.14 -10.67 -1.16
N GLU A 65 6.92 -10.54 -0.08
CA GLU A 65 6.75 -9.54 0.98
C GLU A 65 7.08 -8.11 0.52
N ILE A 66 7.86 -8.00 -0.56
CA ILE A 66 8.19 -6.74 -1.22
C ILE A 66 7.51 -6.72 -2.60
N PRO A 67 6.42 -5.95 -2.79
CA PRO A 67 5.81 -5.82 -4.11
C PRO A 67 6.80 -5.16 -5.08
N ALA A 68 6.82 -5.62 -6.33
CA ALA A 68 7.60 -5.00 -7.40
C ALA A 68 6.99 -3.63 -7.75
N VAL A 69 7.39 -2.59 -7.02
CA VAL A 69 7.02 -1.21 -7.36
C VAL A 69 7.95 -0.76 -8.48
N PRO A 70 7.45 -0.52 -9.70
CA PRO A 70 8.30 -0.03 -10.78
C PRO A 70 8.94 1.28 -10.36
N ALA A 71 10.27 1.37 -10.50
CA ALA A 71 11.01 2.58 -10.19
C ALA A 71 10.41 3.73 -11.01
N ARG A 72 9.84 4.72 -10.30
CA ARG A 72 9.21 5.88 -10.92
C ARG A 72 10.30 6.61 -11.72
N THR A 73 10.34 6.35 -13.03
CA THR A 73 11.31 6.99 -13.91
C THR A 73 11.08 8.48 -13.76
N ARG A 74 12.08 9.22 -13.27
CA ARG A 74 12.05 10.68 -13.30
C ARG A 74 12.06 11.07 -14.78
N ARG A 75 10.89 11.12 -15.40
CA ARG A 75 10.70 11.67 -16.73
C ARG A 75 11.24 13.08 -16.64
N ARG A 76 12.42 13.32 -17.24
CA ARG A 76 12.94 14.67 -17.46
C ARG A 76 11.79 15.45 -18.07
N ARG A 77 11.34 16.49 -17.36
CA ARG A 77 10.34 17.44 -17.87
C ARG A 77 11.00 18.17 -19.04
N ASN A 78 10.93 17.58 -20.22
CA ASN A 78 11.13 18.32 -21.45
C ASN A 78 9.77 19.00 -21.70
N GLY A 79 9.72 20.30 -21.42
CA GLY A 79 8.57 21.13 -21.76
C GLY A 79 8.50 21.26 -23.28
N ALA A 80 7.45 20.70 -23.86
CA ALA A 80 6.83 21.08 -25.13
C ALA A 80 5.74 20.02 -25.42
N SER A 81 4.50 20.33 -25.08
CA SER A 81 3.37 19.78 -25.83
C SER A 81 3.18 20.71 -27.02
N ASP A 82 3.94 20.49 -28.08
CA ASP A 82 3.61 21.10 -29.37
C ASP A 82 2.62 20.18 -30.09
N ASP A 83 1.39 20.66 -30.13
CA ASP A 83 0.28 20.14 -30.89
C ASP A 83 0.53 20.45 -32.38
N HIS A 84 0.77 19.41 -33.19
CA HIS A 84 0.70 19.55 -34.64
C HIS A 84 -0.59 18.88 -35.09
N GLY A 85 -1.64 19.69 -35.18
CA GLY A 85 -2.89 19.32 -35.82
C GLY A 85 -2.68 18.89 -37.29
N PRO A 86 -3.59 18.07 -37.86
CA PRO A 86 -3.39 17.48 -39.17
C PRO A 86 -3.41 18.53 -40.29
N THR A 87 -2.47 18.41 -41.24
CA THR A 87 -2.43 19.23 -42.46
C THR A 87 -3.59 18.87 -43.39
N PRO A 88 -4.24 19.87 -44.04
CA PRO A 88 -5.35 19.62 -44.95
C PRO A 88 -4.89 18.91 -46.21
N ALA A 89 -5.67 17.91 -46.65
CA ALA A 89 -5.49 17.22 -47.91
C ALA A 89 -5.80 18.17 -49.08
N THR A 90 -4.83 18.33 -49.99
CA THR A 90 -5.03 19.04 -51.26
C THR A 90 -5.63 18.07 -52.29
N ALA A 91 -6.69 18.51 -52.96
CA ALA A 91 -7.34 17.85 -54.09
C ALA A 91 -6.49 17.90 -55.37
#